data_AF-A0A078QYY3-F1
#
_entry.id   AF-A0A078QYY3-F1
#
_cell.length_a   1.000
_cell.length_b   1.000
_cell.length_c   1.000
_cell.angle_alpha   90.00
_cell.angle_beta   90.00
_cell.angle_gamma   90.00
#
_symmetry.space_group_name_H-M   'P 1'
#
loop_
_entity.id
_entity.type
_entity.pdbx_description
1 polymer ?
#
loop_
_entity_poly.entity_id
_entity_poly.type
_entity_poly.pdbx_seq_one_letter_code
_entity_poly.pdbx_strand_id
1 'polypeptide(L)' 'MKDIQMKNLVYALVGAGFMIACQPSDQPEISGMLTGIESDTLLVQSFPVNDRDSRRTDTIAMQNGSFAFNLT' A
#
# COMPACT_ATOMS: atom_id res chain seq x y z
N MET A 1 -28.22 -19.24 -34.34
CA MET A 1 -28.82 -18.39 -33.27
C MET A 1 -28.34 -18.78 -31.86
N LYS A 2 -27.97 -20.04 -31.58
CA LYS A 2 -27.43 -20.50 -30.29
C LYS A 2 -25.96 -20.10 -30.05
N ASP A 3 -25.17 -19.91 -31.11
CA ASP A 3 -23.73 -19.59 -31.02
C ASP A 3 -23.40 -18.17 -30.57
N ILE A 4 -24.32 -17.22 -30.77
CA ILE A 4 -24.15 -15.81 -30.38
C ILE A 4 -24.33 -15.65 -28.86
N GLN A 5 -25.20 -16.47 -28.25
CA GLN A 5 -25.46 -16.47 -26.81
C GLN A 5 -24.25 -16.98 -26.01
N MET A 6 -23.55 -18.02 -26.51
CA MET A 6 -22.36 -18.58 -25.85
C MET A 6 -21.19 -17.58 -25.83
N LYS A 7 -20.97 -16.86 -26.93
CA LYS A 7 -19.88 -15.88 -27.04
C LYS A 7 -20.10 -14.70 -26.08
N ASN A 8 -21.33 -14.18 -25.99
CA ASN A 8 -21.65 -13.10 -25.06
C ASN A 8 -21.52 -13.52 -23.59
N LEU A 9 -21.82 -14.78 -23.27
CA LEU A 9 -21.63 -15.32 -21.92
C LEU A 9 -20.13 -15.39 -21.55
N VAL A 10 -19.29 -15.83 -22.48
CA VAL A 10 -17.82 -15.84 -22.29
C VAL A 10 -17.29 -14.41 -22.14
N TYR A 11 -17.74 -13.45 -22.96
CA TYR A 11 -17.36 -12.05 -22.80
C TYR A 11 -17.83 -11.46 -21.46
N ALA A 12 -19.02 -11.82 -20.97
CA ALA A 12 -19.52 -11.40 -19.67
C ALA A 12 -18.68 -11.96 -18.50
N LEU A 13 -18.26 -13.23 -18.58
CA LEU A 13 -17.40 -13.87 -17.58
C LEU A 13 -15.98 -13.28 -17.55
N VAL A 14 -15.40 -12.99 -18.72
CA VAL A 14 -14.08 -12.35 -18.83
C VAL A 14 -14.13 -10.89 -18.34
N GLY A 15 -15.22 -10.17 -18.61
CA GLY A 15 -15.44 -8.81 -18.09
C GLY A 15 -15.64 -8.75 -16.58
N ALA A 16 -16.25 -9.77 -15.97
CA ALA A 16 -16.42 -9.86 -14.52
C ALA A 16 -15.13 -10.25 -13.76
N GLY A 17 -14.19 -10.94 -14.43
CA GLY A 17 -12.94 -11.42 -13.81
C GLY A 17 -11.84 -10.35 -13.67
N PHE A 18 -11.95 -9.21 -14.36
CA PHE A 18 -10.92 -8.17 -14.36
C PHE A 18 -11.13 -7.05 -13.33
N MET A 19 -12.12 -7.18 -12.45
CA MET A 19 -12.36 -6.26 -11.34
C MET A 19 -11.79 -6.81 -10.03
N ILE A 20 -10.53 -7.27 -10.05
CA ILE A 20 -9.81 -7.54 -8.81
C ILE A 20 -9.47 -6.17 -8.21
N ALA A 21 -10.20 -5.85 -7.15
CA ALA A 21 -10.16 -4.59 -6.44
C ALA A 21 -8.72 -4.19 -6.09
N CYS A 22 -8.36 -2.94 -6.40
CA CYS A 22 -7.45 -2.19 -5.55
C CYS A 22 -8.14 -2.10 -4.18
N GLN A 23 -7.94 -3.09 -3.30
CA GLN A 23 -8.30 -2.93 -1.91
C GLN A 23 -7.45 -1.77 -1.40
N PRO A 24 -8.06 -0.65 -0.97
CA PRO A 24 -7.29 0.36 -0.28
C PRO A 24 -6.66 -0.32 0.92
N SER A 25 -5.35 -0.18 1.08
CA SER A 25 -4.70 -0.56 2.33
C SER A 25 -5.41 0.22 3.43
N ASP A 26 -6.10 -0.48 4.34
CA ASP A 26 -6.79 0.16 5.48
C ASP A 26 -5.79 0.87 6.42
N GLN A 27 -4.50 0.56 6.28
CA GLN A 27 -3.43 1.21 7.02
C GLN A 27 -2.80 2.32 6.19
N PRO A 28 -2.79 3.57 6.69
CA PRO A 28 -2.12 4.66 6.02
C PRO A 28 -0.61 4.41 6.02
N GLU A 29 -0.05 4.33 4.80
CA GLU A 29 1.38 4.19 4.57
C GLU A 29 2.00 5.58 4.34
N ILE A 30 3.15 5.80 4.97
CA ILE A 30 4.05 6.92 4.72
C ILE A 30 5.28 6.36 4.02
N SER A 31 5.46 6.67 2.75
CA SER A 31 6.60 6.25 1.95
C SER A 31 7.26 7.42 1.22
N GLY A 32 8.53 7.26 0.84
CA GLY A 32 9.31 8.31 0.18
C GLY A 32 10.74 7.92 -0.15
N MET A 33 11.49 8.88 -0.70
CA MET A 33 12.90 8.74 -1.07
C MET A 33 13.73 9.89 -0.46
N LEU A 34 14.79 9.55 0.25
CA LEU A 34 15.78 10.47 0.79
C LEU A 34 17.06 10.39 -0.06
N THR A 35 17.57 11.55 -0.48
CA THR A 35 18.78 11.66 -1.30
C THR A 35 19.88 12.37 -0.52
N GLY A 36 21.14 12.05 -0.82
CA GLY A 36 22.30 12.68 -0.16
C GLY A 36 22.54 12.19 1.27
N ILE A 37 21.99 11.04 1.65
CA ILE A 37 22.16 10.43 2.98
C ILE A 37 22.72 9.03 2.82
N GLU A 38 23.83 8.74 3.51
CA GLU A 38 24.47 7.43 3.56
C GLU A 38 24.01 6.68 4.82
N SER A 39 22.70 6.43 4.91
CA SER A 39 22.10 5.67 6.00
C SER A 39 21.16 4.60 5.45
N ASP A 40 21.25 3.40 6.03
CA ASP A 40 20.41 2.26 5.70
C ASP A 40 19.19 2.16 6.62
N THR A 41 19.03 3.07 7.59
CA THR A 41 17.89 3.04 8.52
C THR A 41 17.37 4.42 8.89
N LEU A 42 16.07 4.48 9.22
CA LEU A 42 15.38 5.62 9.81
C LEU A 42 14.87 5.27 11.20
N LEU A 43 15.07 6.19 12.15
CA LEU A 43 14.36 6.19 13.42
C LEU A 43 13.09 7.01 13.25
N VAL A 44 11.93 6.37 13.41
CA VAL A 44 10.62 7.02 13.28
C VAL A 44 9.97 7.09 14.65
N GLN A 45 9.52 8.27 15.03
CA GLN A 45 8.75 8.48 16.26
C GLN A 45 7.36 8.95 15.88
N SER A 46 6.35 8.17 16.22
CA SER A 46 4.95 8.43 15.91
C SER A 46 4.14 8.56 17.20
N PHE A 47 3.11 9.41 17.19
CA PHE A 47 2.15 9.53 18.28
C PHE A 47 0.82 10.09 17.74
N PRO A 48 -0.32 9.63 18.25
CA PRO A 48 -1.61 10.26 17.96
C PRO A 48 -1.61 11.73 18.39
N VAL A 49 -2.18 12.61 17.56
CA VAL A 49 -2.26 14.05 17.89
C VAL A 49 -2.99 14.30 19.22
N ASN A 50 -3.97 13.44 19.53
CA ASN A 50 -4.82 13.53 20.72
C ASN A 50 -4.26 12.79 21.95
N ASP A 51 -3.20 11.99 21.79
CA ASP A 51 -2.62 11.19 22.88
C ASP A 51 -1.11 11.10 22.67
N ARG A 52 -0.38 12.06 23.25
CA ARG A 52 1.07 12.18 23.06
C ARG A 52 1.86 11.14 23.86
N ASP A 53 1.24 10.54 24.87
CA ASP A 53 1.90 9.58 25.76
C ASP A 53 1.94 8.18 25.12
N SER A 54 1.05 7.87 24.19
CA SER A 54 1.10 6.64 23.36
C SER A 54 2.11 6.70 22.22
N ARG A 55 3.20 7.45 22.42
CA ARG A 55 4.32 7.53 21.50
C ARG A 55 4.93 6.16 21.23
N ARG A 56 5.15 5.87 19.96
CA ARG A 56 5.91 4.71 19.49
C ARG A 56 7.20 5.16 18.83
N THR A 57 8.19 4.28 18.87
CA THR A 57 9.46 4.47 18.19
C THR A 57 9.77 3.20 17.42
N ASP A 58 9.96 3.36 16.12
CA ASP A 58 10.20 2.30 15.16
C ASP A 58 11.55 2.52 14.47
N THR A 59 12.14 1.44 14.00
CA THR A 59 13.36 1.48 13.16
C THR A 59 13.02 0.86 11.82
N ILE A 60 13.19 1.64 10.76
CA ILE A 60 12.80 1.25 9.41
C ILE A 60 14.06 1.11 8.57
N ALA A 61 14.18 0.00 7.87
CA ALA A 61 15.23 -0.17 6.88
C ALA A 61 14.95 0.72 5.66
N MET A 62 15.98 1.43 5.21
CA MET A 62 16.00 2.14 3.93
C MET A 62 16.68 1.27 2.89
N GLN A 63 16.16 1.32 1.66
CA GLN A 63 16.77 0.66 0.52
C GLN A 63 17.06 1.68 -0.56
N ASN A 64 18.33 1.99 -0.78
CA ASN A 64 18.77 2.98 -1.78
C ASN A 64 18.05 4.33 -1.63
N GLY A 65 17.93 4.82 -0.39
CA GLY A 65 17.21 6.05 -0.07
C GLY A 65 15.69 5.91 0.06
N SER A 66 15.08 4.80 -0.40
CA SER A 66 13.64 4.57 -0.32
C SER A 66 13.22 3.98 1.03
N PHE A 67 12.07 4.39 1.54
CA PHE A 67 11.46 3.87 2.76
C PHE A 67 9.94 3.77 2.65
N ALA A 68 9.34 2.91 3.47
CA ALA A 68 7.89 2.80 3.67
C ALA A 68 7.59 2.49 5.14
N PHE A 69 6.55 3.11 5.68
CA PHE A 69 6.13 2.99 7.08
C PHE A 69 4.62 2.91 7.19
N ASN A 70 4.10 1.91 7.89
CA ASN A 70 2.66 1.81 8.17
C ASN A 70 2.35 2.40 9.55
N LEU A 71 1.38 3.30 9.59
CA LEU A 71 0.83 3.78 10.85
C LEU A 71 -0.06 2.68 11.46
N THR A 72 0.41 2.09 12.56
CA THR A 72 -0.32 1.12 13.40
C THR A 72 -1.13 1.78 14.50
#